data_AF-A0A9P8VWN5-F1
#
_entry.id   AF-A0A9P8VWN5-F1
#
_cell.length_a   1.000
_cell.length_b   1.000
_cell.length_c   1.000
_cell.angle_alpha   90.00
_cell.angle_beta   90.00
_cell.angle_gamma   90.00
#
_symmetry.space_group_name_H-M   'P 1'
#
loop_
_entity.id
_entity.type
_entity.pdbx_description
1 polymer ?
#
loop_
_entity_poly.entity_id
_entity_poly.type
_entity_poly.pdbx_seq_one_letter_code
_entity_poly.pdbx_strand_id
1 'polypeptide(L)'
;MISDIQLLNGLSLLIAALATQRSISLYHFHIIYDILNFTGVSFCAALGNFTQDGQKRRSRIRYAAIVVFSILYLAFSILFGKDLEKWNPDTPRHCYDTRYIATSDASHPYVDKIYLGVTCFYMFASLNGLALATPREAEEDDGEDQLFWQWSILGCALMQYPVHLWSAIGLRRSNEGLLSGDSENIFGFGQIVALTLTLAVIIECATGVLDYRDFCRYENSRGNQSGSA
;
A
#
# COMPACT_ATOMS: atom_id res chain seq x y z
N MET A 1 7.17 13.00 -4.94
CA MET A 1 6.41 12.86 -6.20
C MET A 1 5.93 11.43 -6.35
N ILE A 2 6.83 10.47 -6.11
CA ILE A 2 6.65 9.06 -5.72
C ILE A 2 5.31 8.77 -4.99
N SER A 3 5.12 9.39 -3.82
CA SER A 3 3.90 9.23 -3.01
C SER A 3 2.61 9.62 -3.74
N ASP A 4 2.67 10.60 -4.64
CA ASP A 4 1.48 11.22 -5.25
C ASP A 4 0.89 10.29 -6.32
N ILE A 5 1.73 9.53 -7.05
CA ILE A 5 1.28 8.57 -8.06
C ILE A 5 0.77 7.29 -7.41
N GLN A 6 1.49 6.78 -6.41
CA GLN A 6 1.01 5.63 -5.62
C GLN A 6 -0.33 5.95 -4.93
N LEU A 7 -0.51 7.20 -4.49
CA LEU A 7 -1.75 7.69 -3.93
C LEU A 7 -2.91 7.66 -4.94
N LEU A 8 -2.71 8.21 -6.13
CA LEU A 8 -3.75 8.21 -7.17
C LEU A 8 -4.10 6.78 -7.59
N ASN A 9 -3.11 5.91 -7.68
CA ASN A 9 -3.29 4.50 -8.04
C ASN A 9 -4.12 3.76 -6.98
N GLY A 10 -3.78 3.87 -5.70
CA GLY A 10 -4.55 3.24 -4.63
C GLY A 10 -5.97 3.79 -4.50
N LEU A 11 -6.16 5.10 -4.67
CA LEU A 11 -7.49 5.71 -4.69
C LEU A 11 -8.32 5.22 -5.89
N SER A 12 -7.73 5.16 -7.09
CA SER A 12 -8.39 4.62 -8.27
C SER A 12 -8.79 3.17 -8.08
N LEU A 13 -7.91 2.35 -7.51
CA LEU A 13 -8.19 0.95 -7.23
C LEU A 13 -9.33 0.79 -6.21
N LEU A 14 -9.33 1.57 -5.13
CA LEU A 14 -10.42 1.59 -4.14
C LEU A 14 -11.76 1.98 -4.77
N ILE A 15 -11.78 3.05 -5.55
CA ILE A 15 -13.00 3.51 -6.22
C ILE A 15 -13.51 2.44 -7.18
N ALA A 16 -12.64 1.84 -7.99
CA ALA A 16 -13.00 0.77 -8.91
C ALA A 16 -13.55 -0.46 -8.18
N ALA A 17 -12.88 -0.87 -7.09
CA ALA A 17 -13.30 -2.01 -6.28
C ALA A 17 -14.67 -1.77 -5.63
N LEU A 18 -14.89 -0.59 -5.07
CA LEU A 18 -16.17 -0.22 -4.46
C LEU A 18 -17.30 -0.11 -5.50
N ALA A 19 -16.99 0.40 -6.69
CA ALA A 19 -17.95 0.51 -7.80
C ALA A 19 -18.36 -0.87 -8.35
N THR A 20 -17.44 -1.84 -8.35
CA THR A 20 -17.64 -3.19 -8.91
C THR A 20 -17.84 -4.27 -7.85
N GLN A 21 -18.07 -3.90 -6.59
CA GLN A 21 -18.17 -4.82 -5.45
C GLN A 21 -19.11 -6.02 -5.67
N ARG A 22 -20.21 -5.85 -6.42
CA ARG A 22 -21.21 -6.91 -6.62
C ARG A 22 -20.76 -7.97 -7.63
N SER A 23 -19.75 -7.69 -8.43
CA SER A 23 -19.23 -8.57 -9.49
C SER A 23 -17.86 -9.16 -9.17
N ILE A 24 -17.19 -8.65 -8.13
CA ILE A 24 -15.86 -9.11 -7.71
C ILE A 24 -16.02 -10.39 -6.87
N SER A 25 -15.15 -11.39 -7.11
CA SER A 25 -15.11 -12.60 -6.28
C SER A 25 -14.33 -12.38 -4.98
N LEU A 26 -14.56 -13.22 -3.98
CA LEU A 26 -13.85 -13.12 -2.69
C LEU A 26 -12.32 -13.20 -2.84
N TYR A 27 -11.85 -14.00 -3.81
CA TYR A 27 -10.45 -14.04 -4.21
C TYR A 27 -9.91 -12.67 -4.59
N HIS A 28 -10.60 -11.98 -5.51
CA HIS A 28 -10.20 -10.68 -6.00
C HIS A 28 -10.26 -9.61 -4.91
N PHE A 29 -11.25 -9.67 -4.02
CA PHE A 29 -11.32 -8.80 -2.84
C PHE A 29 -10.05 -8.91 -1.97
N HIS A 30 -9.58 -10.13 -1.72
CA HIS A 30 -8.37 -10.36 -0.93
C HIS A 30 -7.13 -9.79 -1.63
N ILE A 31 -6.97 -10.05 -2.93
CA ILE A 31 -5.85 -9.49 -3.70
C ILE A 31 -5.87 -7.96 -3.71
N ILE A 32 -7.03 -7.33 -3.92
CA ILE A 32 -7.19 -5.87 -3.84
C ILE A 32 -6.76 -5.36 -2.47
N TYR A 33 -7.21 -6.02 -1.41
CA TYR A 33 -6.87 -5.67 -0.04
C TYR A 33 -5.36 -5.64 0.19
N ASP A 34 -4.63 -6.66 -0.27
CA ASP A 34 -3.17 -6.74 -0.13
C ASP A 34 -2.45 -5.61 -0.90
N ILE A 35 -2.91 -5.29 -2.12
CA ILE A 35 -2.33 -4.22 -2.93
C ILE A 35 -2.56 -2.84 -2.29
N LEU A 36 -3.75 -2.63 -1.72
CA LEU A 36 -4.08 -1.39 -1.04
C LEU A 36 -3.21 -1.19 0.22
N ASN A 37 -2.86 -2.26 0.93
CA ASN A 37 -1.94 -2.17 2.06
C ASN A 37 -0.54 -1.71 1.63
N PHE A 38 -0.04 -2.11 0.45
CA PHE A 38 1.21 -1.52 -0.08
C PHE A 38 1.11 -0.02 -0.27
N THR A 39 -0.04 0.48 -0.73
CA THR A 39 -0.27 1.92 -0.83
C THR A 39 -0.28 2.59 0.54
N GLY A 40 -0.89 1.95 1.55
CA GLY A 40 -0.86 2.42 2.94
C GLY A 40 0.56 2.53 3.51
N VAL A 41 1.41 1.52 3.28
CA VAL A 41 2.83 1.55 3.68
C VAL A 41 3.57 2.70 2.99
N SER A 42 3.33 2.92 1.70
CA SER A 42 3.89 4.08 0.97
C SER A 42 3.46 5.42 1.56
N PHE A 43 2.23 5.52 2.08
CA PHE A 43 1.76 6.74 2.76
C PHE A 43 2.46 6.95 4.09
N CYS A 44 2.71 5.88 4.84
CA CYS A 44 3.57 5.96 6.02
C CYS A 44 4.97 6.47 5.63
N ALA A 45 5.60 5.90 4.60
CA ALA A 45 6.90 6.40 4.14
C ALA A 45 6.86 7.87 3.68
N ALA A 46 5.78 8.31 3.03
CA ALA A 46 5.59 9.70 2.65
C ALA A 46 5.42 10.63 3.86
N LEU A 47 4.71 10.16 4.90
CA LEU A 47 4.48 10.92 6.13
C LEU A 47 5.76 11.11 6.94
N GLY A 48 6.57 10.06 7.09
CA GLY A 48 7.85 10.11 7.80
C GLY A 48 8.89 11.02 7.14
N ASN A 49 8.77 11.24 5.82
CA ASN A 49 9.68 12.10 5.05
C ASN A 49 9.22 13.58 4.94
N PHE A 50 8.12 13.98 5.58
CA PHE A 50 7.64 15.38 5.51
C PHE A 50 8.55 16.42 6.17
N THR A 51 9.64 16.01 6.82
CA THR A 51 10.59 16.88 7.51
C THR A 51 11.45 17.75 6.59
N GLN A 52 11.39 17.62 5.25
CA GLN A 52 12.35 18.30 4.37
C GLN A 52 11.85 19.33 3.35
N ASP A 53 10.55 19.62 3.20
CA ASP A 53 10.14 20.52 2.10
C ASP A 53 9.15 21.62 2.51
N GLY A 54 9.59 22.87 2.37
CA GLY A 54 8.87 24.11 2.70
C GLY A 54 7.61 24.40 1.86
N GLN A 55 6.97 23.38 1.27
CA GLN A 55 5.78 23.51 0.44
C GLN A 55 4.49 23.17 1.20
N LYS A 56 4.04 24.10 2.05
CA LYS A 56 2.78 23.99 2.83
C LYS A 56 1.54 23.60 1.99
N ARG A 57 1.45 24.05 0.73
CA ARG A 57 0.30 23.74 -0.16
C ARG A 57 0.28 22.29 -0.63
N ARG A 58 1.44 21.71 -0.95
CA ARG A 58 1.57 20.32 -1.42
C ARG A 58 1.30 19.33 -0.28
N SER A 59 1.72 19.67 0.94
CA SER A 59 1.42 18.92 2.16
C SER A 59 -0.09 18.82 2.44
N ARG A 60 -0.86 19.92 2.32
CA ARG A 60 -2.32 19.89 2.54
C ARG A 60 -3.08 18.95 1.59
N ILE A 61 -2.73 18.95 0.31
CA ILE A 61 -3.36 18.08 -0.69
C ILE A 61 -3.08 16.60 -0.38
N ARG A 62 -1.83 16.28 -0.01
CA ARG A 62 -1.43 14.93 0.38
C ARG A 62 -2.18 14.46 1.61
N TYR A 63 -2.25 15.30 2.65
CA TYR A 63 -2.98 14.97 3.86
C TYR A 63 -4.48 14.73 3.59
N ALA A 64 -5.11 15.61 2.82
CA ALA A 64 -6.51 15.44 2.41
C ALA A 64 -6.72 14.11 1.65
N ALA A 65 -5.80 13.77 0.77
CA ALA A 65 -5.88 12.52 0.01
C ALA A 65 -5.63 11.27 0.86
N ILE A 66 -4.74 11.31 1.86
CA ILE A 66 -4.55 10.24 2.86
C ILE A 66 -5.83 10.05 3.69
N VAL A 67 -6.52 11.14 4.07
CA VAL A 67 -7.80 11.08 4.77
C VAL A 67 -8.88 10.43 3.88
N VAL A 68 -8.99 10.85 2.62
CA VAL A 68 -9.93 10.25 1.67
C VAL A 68 -9.64 8.75 1.47
N PHE A 69 -8.37 8.39 1.30
CA PHE A 69 -7.95 6.98 1.19
C PHE A 69 -8.32 6.19 2.44
N SER A 70 -8.05 6.73 3.63
CA SER A 70 -8.37 6.09 4.91
C SER A 70 -9.87 5.78 5.04
N ILE A 71 -10.73 6.73 4.65
CA ILE A 71 -12.18 6.54 4.66
C ILE A 71 -12.61 5.46 3.66
N LEU A 72 -12.12 5.52 2.42
CA LEU A 72 -12.45 4.55 1.38
C LEU A 72 -11.93 3.16 1.73
N TYR A 73 -10.72 3.06 2.29
CA TYR A 73 -10.11 1.82 2.74
C TYR A 73 -10.90 1.18 3.89
N LEU A 74 -11.38 1.98 4.86
CA LEU A 74 -12.26 1.48 5.90
C LEU A 74 -13.56 0.92 5.31
N ALA A 75 -14.21 1.67 4.42
CA ALA A 75 -15.42 1.23 3.76
C ALA A 75 -15.21 -0.08 2.99
N PHE A 76 -14.13 -0.17 2.21
CA PHE A 76 -13.73 -1.37 1.49
C PHE A 76 -13.47 -2.54 2.44
N SER A 77 -12.75 -2.34 3.55
CA SER A 77 -12.45 -3.38 4.53
C SER A 77 -13.72 -3.92 5.21
N ILE A 78 -14.67 -3.05 5.54
CA ILE A 78 -15.98 -3.45 6.08
C ILE A 78 -16.75 -4.30 5.06
N LEU A 79 -16.77 -3.89 3.79
CA LEU A 79 -17.43 -4.63 2.73
C LEU A 79 -16.77 -5.99 2.49
N PHE A 80 -15.44 -6.04 2.49
CA PHE A 80 -14.70 -7.30 2.38
C PHE A 80 -15.03 -8.24 3.55
N GLY A 81 -15.06 -7.73 4.79
CA GLY A 81 -15.46 -8.51 5.96
C GLY A 81 -16.88 -9.05 5.87
N LYS A 82 -17.81 -8.26 5.33
CA LYS A 82 -19.20 -8.69 5.08
C LYS A 82 -19.29 -9.73 3.97
N ASP A 83 -18.51 -9.62 2.91
CA ASP A 83 -18.50 -10.63 1.86
C ASP A 83 -17.84 -11.93 2.32
N LEU A 84 -16.86 -11.87 3.23
CA LEU A 84 -16.29 -13.06 3.89
C LEU A 84 -17.34 -13.84 4.68
N GLU A 85 -18.41 -13.22 5.18
CA GLU A 85 -19.53 -13.95 5.82
C GLU A 85 -20.31 -14.83 4.85
N LYS A 86 -20.25 -14.53 3.56
CA LYS A 86 -20.89 -15.30 2.51
C LYS A 86 -19.98 -16.42 2.01
N TRP A 87 -18.94 -16.77 2.76
CA TRP A 87 -18.03 -17.84 2.39
C TRP A 87 -18.81 -19.15 2.18
N ASN A 88 -18.71 -19.70 0.98
CA ASN A 88 -19.34 -20.95 0.62
C ASN A 88 -18.48 -21.71 -0.42
N PRO A 89 -17.90 -22.87 -0.07
CA PRO A 89 -17.09 -23.66 -0.99
C PRO A 89 -17.87 -24.23 -2.18
N ASP A 90 -19.19 -24.39 -2.05
CA ASP A 90 -20.05 -24.97 -3.08
C ASP A 90 -20.56 -23.93 -4.09
N THR A 91 -20.33 -22.64 -3.83
CA THR A 91 -20.81 -21.55 -4.69
C THR A 91 -19.63 -20.84 -5.37
N PRO A 92 -19.61 -20.76 -6.71
CA PRO A 92 -18.58 -20.02 -7.42
C PRO A 92 -18.45 -18.58 -6.90
N ARG A 93 -17.21 -18.06 -6.83
CA ARG A 93 -16.85 -16.71 -6.34
C ARG A 93 -16.98 -16.47 -4.83
N HIS A 94 -17.57 -17.41 -4.10
CA HIS A 94 -17.77 -17.33 -2.65
C HIS A 94 -16.69 -18.05 -1.83
N CYS A 95 -15.64 -18.54 -2.47
CA CYS A 95 -14.47 -19.11 -1.81
C CYS A 95 -13.23 -18.93 -2.69
N TYR A 96 -12.08 -19.26 -2.13
CA TYR A 96 -10.81 -19.38 -2.85
C TYR A 96 -9.92 -20.43 -2.18
N ASP A 97 -8.92 -20.91 -2.91
CA ASP A 97 -7.95 -21.85 -2.41
C ASP A 97 -6.92 -21.16 -1.52
N THR A 98 -6.80 -21.62 -0.28
CA THR A 98 -6.02 -21.00 0.79
C THR A 98 -4.70 -21.72 1.08
N ARG A 99 -4.33 -22.76 0.32
CA ARG A 99 -3.21 -23.69 0.60
C ARG A 99 -1.84 -23.05 0.87
N TYR A 100 -1.59 -21.83 0.42
CA TYR A 100 -0.32 -21.12 0.63
C TYR A 100 -0.37 -19.99 1.67
N ILE A 101 -1.56 -19.67 2.19
CA ILE A 101 -1.77 -18.55 3.12
C ILE A 101 -2.36 -19.00 4.47
N ALA A 102 -2.89 -20.22 4.54
CA ALA A 102 -3.44 -20.79 5.76
C ALA A 102 -2.99 -22.26 5.90
N THR A 103 -3.03 -22.76 7.14
CA THR A 103 -2.78 -24.17 7.43
C THR A 103 -3.96 -25.02 6.94
N SER A 104 -3.74 -26.31 6.67
CA SER A 104 -4.77 -27.21 6.11
C SER A 104 -5.97 -27.43 7.03
N ASP A 105 -5.82 -27.15 8.32
CA ASP A 105 -6.83 -27.23 9.38
C ASP A 105 -7.49 -25.88 9.71
N ALA A 106 -7.10 -24.81 9.01
CA ALA A 106 -7.65 -23.48 9.22
C ALA A 106 -9.15 -23.42 8.89
N SER A 107 -9.93 -22.86 9.81
CA SER A 107 -11.36 -22.62 9.59
C SER A 107 -11.58 -21.34 8.78
N HIS A 108 -12.00 -21.48 7.54
CA HIS A 108 -12.43 -20.37 6.69
C HIS A 108 -13.93 -20.14 6.83
N PRO A 109 -14.42 -18.90 6.97
CA PRO A 109 -13.71 -17.62 6.77
C PRO A 109 -13.11 -16.99 8.05
N TYR A 110 -13.05 -17.72 9.17
CA TYR A 110 -12.66 -17.16 10.46
C TYR A 110 -11.20 -16.64 10.45
N VAL A 111 -10.27 -17.41 9.89
CA VAL A 111 -8.86 -17.01 9.78
C VAL A 111 -8.70 -15.76 8.90
N ASP A 112 -9.43 -15.66 7.79
CA ASP A 112 -9.40 -14.47 6.92
C ASP A 112 -9.96 -13.22 7.63
N LYS A 113 -10.98 -13.38 8.48
CA LYS A 113 -11.51 -12.27 9.29
C LYS A 113 -10.50 -11.79 10.32
N ILE A 114 -9.76 -12.70 10.97
CA ILE A 114 -8.65 -12.33 11.87
C ILE A 114 -7.59 -11.57 11.09
N TYR A 115 -7.16 -12.12 9.95
CA TYR A 115 -6.17 -11.50 9.09
C TYR A 115 -6.56 -10.07 8.72
N LEU A 116 -7.78 -9.90 8.20
CA LEU A 116 -8.36 -8.61 7.83
C LEU A 116 -8.40 -7.65 9.04
N GLY A 117 -8.91 -8.10 10.19
CA GLY A 117 -9.02 -7.27 11.38
C GLY A 117 -7.66 -6.80 11.90
N VAL A 118 -6.68 -7.70 12.01
CA VAL A 118 -5.34 -7.41 12.51
C VAL A 118 -4.60 -6.46 11.56
N THR A 119 -4.57 -6.78 10.26
CA THR A 119 -3.83 -5.97 9.27
C THR A 119 -4.49 -4.61 9.06
N CYS A 120 -5.83 -4.53 9.07
CA CYS A 120 -6.56 -3.27 8.99
C CYS A 120 -6.26 -2.38 10.20
N PHE A 121 -6.35 -2.93 11.41
CA PHE A 121 -5.99 -2.21 12.63
C PHE A 121 -4.54 -1.73 12.59
N TYR A 122 -3.61 -2.59 12.17
CA TYR A 122 -2.19 -2.25 12.05
C TYR A 122 -2.02 -1.07 11.07
N MET A 123 -2.60 -1.13 9.87
CA MET A 123 -2.53 -0.06 8.88
C MET A 123 -2.98 1.29 9.48
N PHE A 124 -4.14 1.30 10.14
CA PHE A 124 -4.64 2.52 10.79
C PHE A 124 -3.74 2.99 11.95
N ALA A 125 -3.22 2.08 12.77
CA ALA A 125 -2.31 2.41 13.85
C ALA A 125 -1.02 3.06 13.32
N SER A 126 -0.46 2.52 12.23
CA SER A 126 0.72 3.08 11.57
C SER A 126 0.46 4.45 10.94
N LEU A 127 -0.62 4.62 10.18
CA LEU A 127 -0.96 5.90 9.56
C LEU A 127 -1.22 6.99 10.59
N ASN A 128 -2.07 6.72 11.60
CA ASN A 128 -2.41 7.70 12.62
C ASN A 128 -1.22 7.95 13.56
N GLY A 129 -0.48 6.90 13.94
CA GLY A 129 0.72 7.03 14.75
C GLY A 129 1.74 7.94 14.09
N LEU A 130 1.99 7.78 12.79
CA LEU A 130 2.95 8.61 12.09
C LEU A 130 2.43 10.03 11.84
N ALA A 131 1.13 10.20 11.55
CA ALA A 131 0.50 11.52 11.44
C ALA A 131 0.50 12.31 12.77
N LEU A 132 0.44 11.62 13.92
CA LEU A 132 0.60 12.23 15.24
C LEU A 132 2.06 12.51 15.57
N ALA A 133 2.97 11.63 15.13
CA ALA A 133 4.41 11.78 15.35
C ALA A 133 5.03 12.85 14.46
N THR A 134 4.40 13.26 13.34
CA THR A 134 4.92 14.36 12.51
C THR A 134 4.82 15.71 13.23
N PRO A 135 5.91 16.48 13.35
CA PRO A 135 5.94 17.72 14.13
C PRO A 135 5.00 18.78 13.55
N ARG A 136 4.17 19.36 14.41
CA ARG A 136 3.22 20.42 14.09
C ARG A 136 3.80 21.78 14.50
N GLU A 137 4.82 22.23 13.76
CA GLU A 137 5.52 23.52 13.93
C GLU A 137 6.08 23.80 15.35
N ALA A 138 7.41 23.79 15.45
CA ALA A 138 8.24 24.49 16.44
C ALA A 138 8.14 24.06 17.92
N GLU A 139 8.93 23.04 18.30
CA GLU A 139 9.54 22.99 19.63
C GLU A 139 10.96 22.41 19.46
N GLU A 140 11.96 23.22 19.78
CA GLU A 140 13.35 23.07 19.33
C GLU A 140 14.17 22.07 20.18
N ASP A 141 13.56 21.44 21.20
CA ASP A 141 14.27 20.70 22.26
C ASP A 141 14.04 19.16 22.27
N ASP A 142 13.03 18.63 21.54
CA ASP A 142 12.61 17.19 21.59
C ASP A 142 12.95 16.38 20.31
N GLY A 143 13.92 16.84 19.51
CA GLY A 143 14.12 16.36 18.13
C GLY A 143 14.60 14.91 17.98
N GLU A 144 15.36 14.37 18.94
CA GLU A 144 16.00 13.04 18.81
C GLU A 144 15.02 11.89 19.11
N ASP A 145 14.26 12.00 20.21
CA ASP A 145 13.25 11.02 20.59
C ASP A 145 12.12 10.94 19.55
N GLN A 146 11.69 12.08 19.01
CA GLN A 146 10.65 12.12 18.00
C GLN A 146 11.07 11.46 16.69
N LEU A 147 12.32 11.65 16.26
CA LEU A 147 12.89 11.00 15.09
C LEU A 147 12.94 9.48 15.29
N PHE A 148 13.37 9.02 16.47
CA PHE A 148 13.38 7.59 16.82
C PHE A 148 11.98 6.97 16.76
N TRP A 149 10.96 7.64 17.29
CA TRP A 149 9.56 7.18 17.21
C TRP A 149 9.04 7.12 15.78
N GLN A 150 9.32 8.13 14.95
CA GLN A 150 8.92 8.13 13.54
C GLN A 150 9.54 6.96 12.77
N TRP A 151 10.85 6.73 12.92
CA TRP A 151 11.53 5.61 12.26
C TRP A 151 11.07 4.25 12.79
N SER A 152 10.74 4.15 14.08
CA SER A 152 10.19 2.93 14.67
C SER A 152 8.81 2.62 14.08
N ILE A 153 7.91 3.60 14.01
CA ILE A 153 6.57 3.45 13.44
C ILE A 153 6.67 3.14 11.94
N LEU A 154 7.57 3.80 11.21
CA LEU A 154 7.82 3.52 9.79
C LEU A 154 8.38 2.11 9.59
N GLY A 155 9.34 1.69 10.44
CA GLY A 155 9.88 0.34 10.44
C GLY A 155 8.80 -0.71 10.67
N CYS A 156 7.90 -0.49 11.65
CA CYS A 156 6.72 -1.31 11.86
C CYS A 156 5.83 -1.33 10.61
N ALA A 157 5.48 -0.17 10.04
CA ALA A 157 4.66 -0.10 8.83
C ALA A 157 5.27 -0.92 7.68
N LEU A 158 6.58 -0.86 7.48
CA LEU A 158 7.29 -1.62 6.44
C LEU A 158 7.20 -3.14 6.64
N MET A 159 7.04 -3.64 7.88
CA MET A 159 6.85 -5.08 8.14
C MET A 159 5.53 -5.62 7.59
N GLN A 160 4.56 -4.76 7.26
CA GLN A 160 3.35 -5.20 6.58
C GLN A 160 3.62 -5.65 5.14
N TYR A 161 4.66 -5.07 4.49
CA TYR A 161 4.93 -5.34 3.09
C TYR A 161 5.22 -6.83 2.81
N PRO A 162 6.12 -7.53 3.54
CA PRO A 162 6.31 -8.97 3.38
C PRO A 162 5.04 -9.79 3.57
N VAL A 163 4.18 -9.42 4.53
CA VAL A 163 2.95 -10.16 4.86
C VAL A 163 1.96 -10.09 3.70
N HIS A 164 1.65 -8.89 3.20
CA HIS A 164 0.74 -8.71 2.08
C HIS A 164 1.33 -9.23 0.76
N LEU A 165 2.66 -9.13 0.58
CA LEU A 165 3.33 -9.69 -0.60
C LEU A 165 3.24 -11.22 -0.62
N TRP A 166 3.50 -11.87 0.50
CA TRP A 166 3.36 -13.31 0.62
C TRP A 166 1.91 -13.74 0.37
N SER A 167 0.94 -13.07 1.00
CA SER A 167 -0.48 -13.34 0.83
C SER A 167 -0.91 -13.24 -0.64
N ALA A 168 -0.59 -12.13 -1.31
CA ALA A 168 -0.96 -11.90 -2.70
C ALA A 168 -0.34 -12.94 -3.65
N ILE A 169 0.94 -13.28 -3.47
CA ILE A 169 1.63 -14.29 -4.29
C ILE A 169 1.05 -15.68 -4.01
N GLY A 170 0.87 -16.03 -2.73
CA GLY A 170 0.34 -17.32 -2.30
C GLY A 170 -1.05 -17.56 -2.88
N LEU A 171 -1.94 -16.59 -2.77
CA LEU A 171 -3.30 -16.64 -3.32
C LEU A 171 -3.31 -16.77 -4.84
N ARG A 172 -2.49 -15.99 -5.55
CA ARG A 172 -2.35 -16.14 -7.02
C ARG A 172 -1.92 -17.54 -7.38
N ARG A 173 -0.88 -18.05 -6.73
CA ARG A 173 -0.33 -19.38 -7.02
C ARG A 173 -1.31 -20.51 -6.72
N SER A 174 -2.12 -20.43 -5.65
CA SER A 174 -3.10 -21.47 -5.33
C SER A 174 -4.31 -21.46 -6.26
N ASN A 175 -4.68 -20.30 -6.82
CA ASN A 175 -5.92 -20.14 -7.57
C ASN A 175 -5.72 -20.07 -9.10
N GLU A 176 -4.52 -19.85 -9.63
CA GLU A 176 -4.24 -19.72 -11.07
C GLU A 176 -4.85 -20.85 -11.93
N GLY A 177 -4.80 -22.09 -11.45
CA GLY A 177 -5.36 -23.26 -12.16
C GLY A 177 -6.86 -23.48 -11.96
N LEU A 178 -7.52 -22.75 -11.05
CA LEU A 178 -8.93 -22.93 -10.66
C LEU A 178 -9.84 -21.85 -11.26
N LEU A 179 -9.26 -20.82 -11.89
CA LEU A 179 -9.97 -19.71 -12.52
C LEU A 179 -10.43 -20.05 -13.95
N SER A 180 -10.85 -21.30 -14.19
CA SER A 180 -11.29 -21.79 -15.50
C SER A 180 -12.69 -21.26 -15.87
N GLY A 181 -12.74 -20.02 -16.36
CA GLY A 181 -13.96 -19.40 -16.91
C GLY A 181 -14.20 -17.97 -16.41
N ASP A 182 -13.76 -17.64 -15.20
CA ASP A 182 -13.58 -16.26 -14.75
C ASP A 182 -12.14 -15.86 -15.10
N SER A 183 -11.96 -15.43 -16.34
CA SER A 183 -10.65 -15.12 -16.86
C SER A 183 -10.03 -13.93 -16.13
N GLU A 184 -9.07 -14.21 -15.27
CA GLU A 184 -8.03 -13.25 -14.91
C GLU A 184 -7.35 -12.67 -16.18
N ASN A 185 -7.41 -13.44 -17.29
CA ASN A 185 -6.97 -13.11 -18.65
C ASN A 185 -7.93 -12.23 -19.50
N ILE A 186 -9.20 -12.00 -19.13
CA ILE A 186 -10.02 -10.95 -19.80
C ILE A 186 -9.63 -9.63 -19.14
N PHE A 187 -8.45 -9.17 -19.50
CA PHE A 187 -7.94 -7.79 -19.56
C PHE A 187 -8.06 -6.82 -18.35
N GLY A 188 -8.82 -7.12 -17.31
CA GLY A 188 -9.17 -6.14 -16.29
C GLY A 188 -8.20 -6.17 -15.12
N PHE A 189 -8.35 -7.15 -14.25
CA PHE A 189 -7.88 -6.97 -12.89
C PHE A 189 -6.38 -7.25 -12.70
N GLY A 190 -5.90 -8.43 -13.07
CA GLY A 190 -4.49 -8.81 -12.90
C GLY A 190 -3.53 -7.91 -13.69
N GLN A 191 -3.93 -7.50 -14.90
CA GLN A 191 -3.18 -6.60 -15.75
C GLN A 191 -3.22 -5.15 -15.26
N ILE A 192 -4.35 -4.62 -14.80
CA ILE A 192 -4.40 -3.28 -14.20
C ILE A 192 -3.49 -3.26 -12.96
N VAL A 193 -3.55 -4.27 -12.10
CA VAL A 193 -2.69 -4.36 -10.92
C VAL A 193 -1.22 -4.45 -11.33
N ALA A 194 -0.86 -5.36 -12.25
CA ALA A 194 0.51 -5.52 -12.71
C ALA A 194 1.02 -4.24 -13.39
N LEU A 195 0.25 -3.61 -14.28
CA LEU A 195 0.59 -2.33 -14.90
C LEU A 195 0.73 -1.22 -13.87
N THR A 196 -0.15 -1.17 -12.87
CA THR A 196 -0.11 -0.14 -11.83
C THR A 196 1.16 -0.28 -10.97
N LEU A 197 1.48 -1.51 -10.55
CA LEU A 197 2.68 -1.82 -9.77
C LEU A 197 3.95 -1.63 -10.61
N THR A 198 3.99 -2.15 -11.84
CA THR A 198 5.12 -2.01 -12.76
C THR A 198 5.35 -0.55 -13.15
N LEU A 199 4.30 0.21 -13.43
CA LEU A 199 4.41 1.63 -13.75
C LEU A 199 4.93 2.42 -12.55
N ALA A 200 4.44 2.13 -11.34
CA ALA A 200 5.00 2.73 -10.12
C ALA A 200 6.49 2.44 -10.02
N VAL A 201 6.90 1.17 -10.11
CA VAL A 201 8.33 0.76 -10.05
C VAL A 201 9.18 1.42 -11.15
N ILE A 202 8.69 1.52 -12.39
CA ILE A 202 9.43 2.15 -13.49
C ILE A 202 9.63 3.65 -13.23
N ILE A 203 8.59 4.35 -12.75
CA ILE A 203 8.68 5.77 -12.44
C ILE A 203 9.64 6.01 -11.27
N GLU A 204 9.64 5.13 -10.27
CA GLU A 204 10.61 5.16 -9.17
C GLU A 204 12.05 5.02 -9.68
N CYS A 205 12.32 4.00 -10.51
CA CYS A 205 13.63 3.81 -11.10
C CYS A 205 14.06 5.02 -11.94
N ALA A 206 13.16 5.60 -12.73
CA ALA A 206 13.47 6.76 -13.55
C ALA A 206 13.80 8.00 -12.71
N THR A 207 13.02 8.27 -11.67
CA THR A 207 13.25 9.41 -10.77
C THR A 207 14.57 9.26 -10.03
N GLY A 208 14.84 8.07 -9.46
CA GLY A 208 16.10 7.80 -8.77
C GLY A 208 17.34 7.96 -9.67
N VAL A 209 17.24 7.60 -10.95
CA VAL A 209 18.34 7.81 -11.92
C VAL A 209 18.55 9.30 -12.22
N LEU A 210 17.47 10.09 -12.33
CA LEU A 210 17.59 11.53 -12.57
C LEU A 210 18.23 12.25 -11.38
N ASP A 211 17.77 11.96 -10.17
CA ASP A 211 18.33 12.54 -8.94
C ASP A 211 19.81 12.17 -8.78
N TYR A 212 20.18 10.92 -9.08
CA TYR A 212 21.58 10.49 -9.08
C TYR A 212 22.44 11.24 -10.11
N ARG A 213 21.92 11.48 -11.32
CA ARG A 213 22.66 12.22 -12.36
C ARG A 213 22.86 13.68 -11.97
N ASP A 214 21.87 14.31 -11.37
CA ASP A 214 21.97 15.70 -10.93
C ASP A 214 22.95 15.84 -9.75
N PHE A 215 22.95 14.87 -8.83
CA PHE A 215 23.98 14.77 -7.78
C PHE A 215 25.39 14.66 -8.37
N CYS A 216 25.63 13.75 -9.30
CA CYS A 216 26.94 13.60 -9.95
C CYS A 216 27.39 14.85 -10.71
N ARG A 217 26.46 15.57 -11.37
CA ARG A 217 26.79 16.85 -12.03
C ARG A 217 27.19 17.92 -11.03
N TYR A 218 26.48 17.99 -9.90
CA TYR A 218 26.78 18.93 -8.84
C TYR A 218 28.17 18.68 -8.25
N GLU A 219 28.51 17.42 -7.98
CA GLU A 219 29.82 17.05 -7.42
C GLU A 219 30.98 17.38 -8.37
N ASN A 220 30.84 17.06 -9.66
CA ASN A 220 31.83 17.43 -10.69
C ASN A 220 32.03 18.96 -10.80
N SER A 221 30.95 19.73 -10.68
CA SER A 221 31.02 21.20 -10.74
C SER A 221 31.76 21.77 -9.53
N ARG A 222 31.63 21.14 -8.36
CA ARG A 222 32.33 21.52 -7.12
C ARG A 222 33.83 21.20 -7.19
N GLY A 223 34.19 20.03 -7.73
CA GLY A 223 35.58 19.61 -7.89
C GLY A 223 36.40 20.53 -8.81
N ASN A 224 35.82 21.02 -9.89
CA ASN A 224 36.48 21.96 -10.82
C ASN A 224 36.80 23.32 -10.18
N GLN A 225 35.99 23.79 -9.23
CA GLN A 225 36.25 25.07 -8.54
C GLN A 225 37.40 24.96 -7.52
N SER A 226 37.57 23.79 -6.88
CA SER A 226 38.66 23.55 -5.92
C SER A 226 40.04 23.33 -6.55
N GLY A 227 40.12 22.97 -7.83
CA GLY A 227 41.39 22.80 -8.56
C GLY A 227 41.91 24.07 -9.25
N SER A 228 41.22 25.20 -9.10
CA SER A 228 41.53 26.47 -9.76
C SER A 228 42.14 27.52 -8.80
N ALA A 229 42.61 27.10 -7.63
CA ALA A 229 43.24 27.94 -6.60
C ALA A 229 44.74 27.65 -6.46
#